data_AF-A0A8T2MPS0-F1
#
_entry.id   AF-A0A8T2MPS0-F1
#
_cell.length_a   1.000
_cell.length_b   1.000
_cell.length_c   1.000
_cell.angle_alpha   90.00
_cell.angle_beta   90.00
_cell.angle_gamma   90.00
#
_symmetry.space_group_name_H-M   'P 1'
#
loop_
_entity.id
_entity.type
_entity.pdbx_description
1 polymer ?
#
loop_
_entity_poly.entity_id
_entity_poly.type
_entity_poly.pdbx_seq_one_letter_code
_entity_poly.pdbx_strand_id
1 'polypeptide(L)'
;MAGVWLGMMERTDPVDIEMREGFNRILSLTDAPPQSKPVYVFQDVHLEHLQKRLFPVEQEKIVCRPEIIKERLFGKYPNLQSLERGREAPGVLIFSSSWAVDIGTVRNSHVVCEALLISQNSLPSLFFAVTEGSQQLWQHATSTAFQLKQKLVNLGGCSERVCIIPQLVDCQTGALIPRELNTSEEISYPDCYSLHSMDEMESVLRALVIVLLNFSSVLSDELGCEFLNLLTEEQFDFLQKYKDIKELFIHGLPGSGKTVLATEQVKRIRNTYGCSKENILYICENQPLRNFMWRSAVQF
;
A
#
# COMPACT_ATOMS: atom_id res chain seq x y z
N MET A 1 18.33 -42.16 14.39
CA MET A 1 17.35 -41.14 13.97
C MET A 1 16.66 -40.41 15.14
N ALA A 2 16.47 -41.01 16.32
CA ALA A 2 15.89 -40.30 17.48
C ALA A 2 16.76 -39.16 18.05
N GLY A 3 18.09 -39.29 18.04
CA GLY A 3 19.00 -38.29 18.61
C GLY A 3 19.07 -36.95 17.85
N VAL A 4 18.79 -36.95 16.55
CA VAL A 4 18.76 -35.71 15.74
C VAL A 4 17.50 -34.88 16.06
N TRP A 5 16.40 -35.56 16.40
CA TRP A 5 15.13 -34.92 16.74
C TRP A 5 15.16 -34.32 18.14
N LEU A 6 15.77 -35.02 19.12
CA LEU A 6 16.00 -34.48 20.46
C LEU A 6 16.89 -33.23 20.42
N GLY A 7 17.96 -33.27 19.61
CA GLY A 7 18.87 -32.12 19.44
C GLY A 7 18.23 -30.91 18.76
N MET A 8 17.14 -31.08 18.00
CA MET A 8 16.35 -29.97 17.46
C MET A 8 15.37 -29.38 18.49
N MET A 9 14.87 -30.21 19.40
CA MET A 9 13.95 -29.81 20.47
C MET A 9 14.65 -29.23 21.71
N GLU A 10 15.95 -29.49 21.88
CA GLU A 10 16.79 -28.93 22.95
C GLU A 10 17.53 -27.65 22.55
N ARG A 11 17.37 -27.17 21.30
CA ARG A 11 17.85 -25.85 20.91
C ARG A 11 17.04 -24.79 21.64
N THR A 12 17.67 -24.13 22.60
CA THR A 12 17.15 -22.88 23.18
C THR A 12 17.02 -21.84 22.08
N ASP A 13 15.90 -21.10 22.10
CA ASP A 13 15.72 -19.93 21.24
C ASP A 13 16.96 -19.04 21.31
N PRO A 14 17.43 -18.48 20.17
CA PRO A 14 18.59 -17.63 20.14
C PRO A 14 18.42 -16.52 21.17
N VAL A 15 19.41 -16.39 22.05
CA VAL A 15 19.38 -15.42 23.14
C VAL A 15 19.21 -14.02 22.53
N ASP A 16 18.20 -13.32 23.03
CA ASP A 16 17.62 -11.99 22.73
C ASP A 16 18.59 -10.86 22.31
N ILE A 17 19.90 -11.07 22.40
CA ILE A 17 20.96 -10.12 22.06
C ILE A 17 21.17 -10.03 20.54
N GLU A 18 21.20 -11.16 19.81
CA GLU A 18 21.36 -11.15 18.34
C GLU A 18 20.12 -10.58 17.61
N MET A 19 18.92 -10.78 18.16
CA MET A 19 17.70 -10.17 17.63
C MET A 19 17.72 -8.64 17.78
N ARG A 20 18.18 -8.11 18.92
CA ARG A 20 18.26 -6.66 19.18
C ARG A 20 19.21 -5.95 18.23
N GLU A 21 20.33 -6.56 17.85
CA GLU A 21 21.28 -6.00 16.90
C GLU A 21 20.77 -6.03 15.44
N GLY A 22 19.75 -6.84 15.14
CA GLY A 22 19.10 -6.91 13.82
C GLY A 22 18.01 -5.85 13.58
N PHE A 23 17.52 -5.18 14.62
CA PHE A 23 16.52 -4.12 14.48
C PHE A 23 17.20 -2.76 14.27
N ASN A 24 17.18 -2.27 13.04
CA ASN A 24 17.51 -0.87 12.77
C ASN A 24 16.31 0.00 13.14
N ARG A 25 16.61 1.08 13.87
CA ARG A 25 15.64 2.11 14.21
C ARG A 25 15.44 3.00 12.98
N ILE A 26 14.50 2.63 12.10
CA ILE A 26 14.21 3.37 10.86
C ILE A 26 13.56 4.74 11.15
N LEU A 27 12.84 4.88 12.27
CA LEU A 27 12.25 6.15 12.69
C LEU A 27 12.86 6.63 14.03
N SER A 28 13.80 7.59 13.94
CA SER A 28 14.21 8.38 15.11
C SER A 28 13.16 9.44 15.41
N LEU A 29 12.73 9.52 16.66
CA LEU A 29 11.77 10.52 17.17
C LEU A 29 12.30 11.96 17.09
N THR A 30 13.56 12.15 16.71
CA THR A 30 14.19 13.48 16.60
C THR A 30 13.76 14.23 15.35
N ASP A 31 13.32 13.53 14.29
CA ASP A 31 13.06 14.12 12.96
C ASP A 31 11.64 13.83 12.43
N ALA A 32 10.78 13.22 13.25
CA ALA A 32 9.44 12.79 12.85
C ALA A 32 8.34 13.78 13.31
N PRO A 33 7.22 13.93 12.57
CA PRO A 33 6.06 14.70 13.00
C PRO A 33 5.54 14.30 14.39
N PRO A 34 4.87 15.20 15.13
CA PRO A 34 4.44 14.97 16.52
C PRO A 34 3.44 13.81 16.74
N GLN A 35 2.96 13.15 15.67
CA GLN A 35 2.08 11.97 15.74
C GLN A 35 2.78 10.66 15.32
N SER A 36 4.05 10.72 14.97
CA SER A 36 4.81 9.53 14.54
C SER A 36 5.15 8.65 15.74
N LYS A 37 4.82 7.36 15.63
CA LYS A 37 5.21 6.35 16.61
C LYS A 37 6.57 5.74 16.25
N PRO A 38 7.39 5.34 17.24
CA PRO A 38 8.64 4.67 16.96
C PRO A 38 8.36 3.33 16.29
N VAL A 39 9.06 3.10 15.18
CA VAL A 39 8.89 1.98 14.29
C VAL A 39 10.24 1.26 14.18
N TYR A 40 10.23 -0.04 14.43
CA TYR A 40 11.41 -0.90 14.36
C TYR A 40 11.30 -1.82 13.14
N VAL A 41 12.38 -1.92 12.36
CA VAL A 41 12.47 -2.80 11.18
C VAL A 41 13.73 -3.63 11.26
N PHE A 42 13.62 -4.89 10.85
CA PHE A 42 14.76 -5.78 10.72
C PHE A 42 15.55 -5.41 9.44
N GLN A 43 16.79 -4.94 9.59
CA GLN A 43 17.79 -4.50 8.58
C GLN A 43 17.28 -4.04 7.18
N ASP A 44 17.60 -2.78 6.84
CA ASP A 44 17.22 -2.03 5.62
C ASP A 44 17.43 -2.72 4.25
N VAL A 45 18.28 -3.75 4.17
CA VAL A 45 18.61 -4.45 2.93
C VAL A 45 17.37 -5.09 2.28
N HIS A 46 16.37 -5.47 3.08
CA HIS A 46 15.14 -6.08 2.55
C HIS A 46 14.20 -5.05 1.88
N LEU A 47 14.15 -3.81 2.37
CA LEU A 47 13.19 -2.82 1.87
C LEU A 47 13.59 -2.27 0.50
N GLU A 48 14.87 -1.99 0.29
CA GLU A 48 15.38 -1.58 -1.02
C GLU A 48 15.16 -2.69 -2.06
N HIS A 49 15.42 -3.95 -1.69
CA HIS A 49 15.16 -5.09 -2.55
C HIS A 49 13.68 -5.22 -2.91
N LEU A 50 12.78 -5.13 -1.93
CA LEU A 50 11.33 -5.14 -2.16
C LEU A 50 10.88 -3.99 -3.06
N GLN A 51 11.36 -2.77 -2.83
CA GLN A 51 11.01 -1.63 -3.67
C GLN A 51 11.47 -1.83 -5.11
N LYS A 52 12.71 -2.28 -5.33
CA LYS A 52 13.22 -2.55 -6.68
C LYS A 52 12.45 -3.68 -7.38
N ARG A 53 11.93 -4.66 -6.65
CA ARG A 53 11.11 -5.73 -7.23
C ARG A 53 9.69 -5.28 -7.56
N LEU A 54 9.02 -4.61 -6.62
CA LEU A 54 7.63 -4.19 -6.77
C LEU A 54 7.48 -2.98 -7.68
N PHE A 55 8.35 -1.97 -7.52
CA PHE A 55 8.29 -0.66 -8.18
C PHE A 55 9.66 -0.21 -8.68
N PRO A 56 10.30 -0.93 -9.62
CA PRO A 56 11.59 -0.54 -10.18
C PRO A 56 11.50 0.81 -10.90
N VAL A 57 12.52 1.65 -10.75
CA VAL A 57 12.67 2.91 -11.49
C VAL A 57 13.73 2.71 -12.58
N GLU A 58 13.38 3.05 -13.82
CA GLU A 58 14.29 3.02 -14.97
C GLU A 58 14.64 4.43 -15.45
N GLN A 59 15.86 4.64 -15.94
CA GLN A 59 16.43 5.97 -16.23
C GLN A 59 15.82 6.71 -17.43
N GLU A 60 15.05 6.04 -18.30
CA GLU A 60 14.59 6.64 -19.56
C GLU A 60 13.11 6.39 -19.85
N LYS A 61 12.38 5.76 -18.91
CA LYS A 61 10.97 5.45 -19.12
C LYS A 61 10.19 5.33 -17.83
N ILE A 62 8.88 5.46 -17.98
CA ILE A 62 7.94 5.10 -16.92
C ILE A 62 7.69 3.59 -16.96
N VAL A 63 7.93 2.93 -15.83
CA VAL A 63 7.58 1.53 -15.62
C VAL A 63 6.16 1.43 -15.08
N CYS A 64 5.36 0.52 -15.61
CA CYS A 64 3.97 0.35 -15.21
C CYS A 64 3.80 -0.94 -14.42
N ARG A 65 3.24 -0.87 -13.21
CA ARG A 65 3.07 -2.02 -12.31
C ARG A 65 1.70 -2.03 -11.63
N PRO A 66 1.13 -3.20 -11.29
CA PRO A 66 1.46 -4.50 -11.86
C PRO A 66 0.94 -4.61 -13.30
N GLU A 67 1.69 -5.30 -14.17
CA GLU A 67 1.37 -5.44 -15.61
C GLU A 67 0.00 -6.09 -15.84
N ILE A 68 -0.39 -7.05 -15.01
CA ILE A 68 -1.68 -7.74 -15.11
C ILE A 68 -2.86 -6.78 -14.99
N ILE A 69 -2.79 -5.79 -14.08
CA ILE A 69 -3.85 -4.80 -13.92
C ILE A 69 -3.86 -3.84 -15.12
N LYS A 70 -2.67 -3.40 -15.57
CA LYS A 70 -2.51 -2.59 -16.77
C LYS A 70 -3.13 -3.25 -18.00
N GLU A 71 -2.76 -4.48 -18.31
CA GLU A 71 -3.25 -5.23 -19.48
C GLU A 71 -4.77 -5.40 -19.44
N ARG A 72 -5.32 -5.78 -18.29
CA ARG A 72 -6.76 -5.90 -18.09
C ARG A 72 -7.47 -4.56 -18.26
N LEU A 73 -6.91 -3.48 -17.71
CA LEU A 73 -7.49 -2.15 -17.77
C LEU A 73 -7.50 -1.62 -19.20
N PHE A 74 -6.36 -1.68 -19.90
CA PHE A 74 -6.23 -1.17 -21.25
C PHE A 74 -6.94 -2.04 -22.29
N GLY A 75 -7.08 -3.35 -22.03
CA GLY A 75 -7.94 -4.20 -22.85
C GLY A 75 -9.40 -3.77 -22.80
N LYS A 76 -9.88 -3.28 -21.65
CA LYS A 76 -11.26 -2.79 -21.47
C LYS A 76 -11.43 -1.31 -21.86
N TYR A 77 -10.43 -0.49 -21.59
CA TYR A 77 -10.42 0.96 -21.82
C TYR A 77 -9.12 1.39 -22.52
N PRO A 78 -9.01 1.20 -23.85
CA PRO A 78 -7.77 1.44 -24.59
C PRO A 78 -7.26 2.88 -24.50
N ASN A 79 -8.16 3.85 -24.36
CA ASN A 79 -7.79 5.27 -24.30
C ASN A 79 -7.05 5.65 -23.01
N LEU A 80 -7.11 4.83 -21.96
CA LEU A 80 -6.31 5.03 -20.74
C LEU A 80 -4.81 4.82 -20.95
N GLN A 81 -4.38 4.30 -22.11
CA GLN A 81 -2.97 4.33 -22.51
C GLN A 81 -2.41 5.77 -22.58
N SER A 82 -3.27 6.80 -22.68
CA SER A 82 -2.86 8.20 -22.59
C SER A 82 -2.10 8.53 -21.30
N LEU A 83 -2.33 7.78 -20.20
CA LEU A 83 -1.63 7.96 -18.93
C LEU A 83 -0.11 7.75 -19.04
N GLU A 84 0.33 6.92 -20.00
CA GLU A 84 1.74 6.60 -20.26
C GLU A 84 2.36 7.54 -21.30
N ARG A 85 1.55 8.07 -22.22
CA ARG A 85 2.04 8.79 -23.40
C ARG A 85 2.61 10.16 -23.04
N GLY A 86 3.68 10.55 -23.75
CA GLY A 86 4.28 11.90 -23.65
C GLY A 86 5.12 12.14 -22.40
N ARG A 87 5.55 11.07 -21.72
CA ARG A 87 6.37 11.16 -20.50
C ARG A 87 7.74 10.55 -20.77
N GLU A 88 8.73 11.42 -20.92
CA GLU A 88 10.14 11.06 -21.18
C GLU A 88 11.00 11.02 -19.90
N ALA A 89 10.38 11.28 -18.74
CA ALA A 89 11.06 11.26 -17.45
C ALA A 89 11.02 9.88 -16.79
N PRO A 90 12.04 9.50 -16.02
CA PRO A 90 12.02 8.34 -15.12
C PRO A 90 10.77 8.33 -14.25
N GLY A 91 10.17 7.17 -14.04
CA GLY A 91 9.00 7.07 -13.18
C GLY A 91 8.41 5.69 -13.05
N VAL A 92 7.43 5.59 -12.15
CA VAL A 92 6.60 4.41 -11.98
C VAL A 92 5.14 4.83 -11.99
N LEU A 93 4.33 4.17 -12.82
CA LEU A 93 2.88 4.27 -12.84
C LEU A 93 2.30 3.00 -12.19
N ILE A 94 1.77 3.15 -10.98
CA ILE A 94 1.33 2.07 -10.13
C ILE A 94 -0.19 1.96 -10.16
N PHE A 95 -0.68 0.96 -10.89
CA PHE A 95 -2.10 0.65 -11.01
C PHE A 95 -2.63 -0.10 -9.80
N SER A 96 -3.83 0.28 -9.36
CA SER A 96 -4.63 -0.46 -8.41
C SER A 96 -6.08 -0.54 -8.86
N SER A 97 -6.75 -1.64 -8.48
CA SER A 97 -8.21 -1.71 -8.57
C SER A 97 -8.90 -0.67 -7.69
N SER A 98 -8.26 -0.30 -6.57
CA SER A 98 -8.66 0.79 -5.69
C SER A 98 -7.55 1.05 -4.66
N TRP A 99 -6.88 2.19 -4.80
CA TRP A 99 -5.96 2.76 -3.82
C TRP A 99 -6.66 3.01 -2.49
N ALA A 100 -7.94 3.39 -2.48
CA ALA A 100 -8.71 3.49 -1.25
C ALA A 100 -8.66 2.16 -0.45
N VAL A 101 -8.89 1.02 -1.11
CA VAL A 101 -8.80 -0.31 -0.47
C VAL A 101 -7.39 -0.63 -0.01
N ASP A 102 -6.38 -0.36 -0.85
CA ASP A 102 -4.97 -0.62 -0.52
C ASP A 102 -4.50 0.18 0.70
N ILE A 103 -5.01 1.39 0.89
CA ILE A 103 -4.72 2.20 2.08
C ILE A 103 -5.68 1.94 3.24
N GLY A 104 -6.59 0.98 3.12
CA GLY A 104 -7.46 0.54 4.22
C GLY A 104 -8.80 1.28 4.35
N THR A 105 -9.24 2.00 3.31
CA THR A 105 -10.55 2.67 3.26
C THR A 105 -11.50 2.07 2.23
N VAL A 106 -12.77 2.47 2.29
CA VAL A 106 -13.83 1.92 1.44
C VAL A 106 -13.69 2.44 0.02
N ARG A 107 -13.78 1.52 -0.96
CA ARG A 107 -13.80 1.82 -2.38
C ARG A 107 -15.02 2.66 -2.77
N ASN A 108 -14.85 3.58 -3.73
CA ASN A 108 -15.98 4.13 -4.47
C ASN A 108 -16.32 3.25 -5.68
N SER A 109 -17.56 2.76 -5.76
CA SER A 109 -18.01 1.84 -6.81
C SER A 109 -18.06 2.46 -8.22
N HIS A 110 -18.07 3.79 -8.31
CA HIS A 110 -18.10 4.53 -9.57
C HIS A 110 -16.68 4.73 -10.15
N VAL A 111 -15.63 4.41 -9.38
CA VAL A 111 -14.25 4.41 -9.85
C VAL A 111 -13.91 3.02 -10.40
N VAL A 112 -13.52 2.99 -11.67
CA VAL A 112 -13.20 1.78 -12.41
C VAL A 112 -11.83 1.24 -11.98
N CYS A 113 -10.84 2.12 -11.91
CA CYS A 113 -9.45 1.83 -11.59
C CYS A 113 -8.73 3.13 -11.22
N GLU A 114 -7.63 3.00 -10.49
CA GLU A 114 -6.84 4.13 -10.03
C GLU A 114 -5.36 3.87 -10.31
N ALA A 115 -4.58 4.91 -10.61
CA ALA A 115 -3.17 4.80 -10.92
C ALA A 115 -2.37 5.92 -10.25
N LEU A 116 -1.35 5.57 -9.48
CA LEU A 116 -0.45 6.52 -8.85
C LEU A 116 0.80 6.68 -9.71
N LEU A 117 1.06 7.89 -10.18
CA LEU A 117 2.29 8.24 -10.86
C LEU A 117 3.27 8.88 -9.88
N ILE A 118 4.48 8.35 -9.84
CA ILE A 118 5.64 8.94 -9.18
C ILE A 118 6.73 9.06 -10.25
N SER A 119 7.10 10.27 -10.63
CA SER A 119 8.04 10.52 -11.74
C SER A 119 8.90 11.75 -11.48
N GLN A 120 10.12 11.72 -12.01
CA GLN A 120 11.10 12.77 -11.82
C GLN A 120 10.61 14.10 -12.41
N ASN A 121 10.97 15.20 -11.76
CA ASN A 121 10.65 16.58 -12.12
C ASN A 121 9.15 16.84 -12.24
N SER A 122 8.33 16.06 -11.53
CA SER A 122 6.87 16.20 -11.53
C SER A 122 6.29 15.96 -10.14
N LEU A 123 5.09 16.51 -9.90
CA LEU A 123 4.33 16.23 -8.69
C LEU A 123 3.69 14.83 -8.79
N PRO A 124 3.80 14.00 -7.74
CA PRO A 124 3.10 12.73 -7.70
C PRO A 124 1.60 12.93 -7.94
N SER A 125 1.02 12.13 -8.84
CA SER A 125 -0.36 12.32 -9.32
C SER A 125 -1.15 11.02 -9.19
N LEU A 126 -2.34 11.09 -8.59
CA LEU A 126 -3.23 9.95 -8.42
C LEU A 126 -4.42 10.08 -9.35
N PHE A 127 -4.44 9.26 -10.40
CA PHE A 127 -5.48 9.22 -11.42
C PHE A 127 -6.62 8.30 -11.00
N PHE A 128 -7.85 8.75 -11.21
CA PHE A 128 -9.07 7.99 -10.97
C PHE A 128 -9.84 7.86 -12.29
N ALA A 129 -9.87 6.66 -12.86
CA ALA A 129 -10.61 6.37 -14.07
C ALA A 129 -12.11 6.21 -13.75
N VAL A 130 -12.94 7.07 -14.33
CA VAL A 130 -14.39 7.13 -14.12
C VAL A 130 -15.13 7.24 -15.45
N THR A 131 -16.40 6.87 -15.50
CA THR A 131 -17.23 7.04 -16.71
C THR A 131 -17.76 8.47 -16.85
N GLU A 132 -18.01 9.13 -15.73
CA GLU A 132 -18.53 10.50 -15.68
C GLU A 132 -17.98 11.17 -14.42
N GLY A 133 -17.63 12.45 -14.52
CA GLY A 133 -17.15 13.25 -13.40
C GLY A 133 -18.29 13.71 -12.50
N SER A 134 -18.04 13.82 -11.21
CA SER A 134 -18.97 14.44 -10.27
C SER A 134 -18.24 15.11 -9.11
N GLN A 135 -18.91 16.02 -8.42
CA GLN A 135 -18.35 16.66 -7.23
C GLN A 135 -18.04 15.63 -6.13
N GLN A 136 -18.89 14.60 -5.97
CA GLN A 136 -18.68 13.52 -5.01
C GLN A 136 -17.45 12.68 -5.35
N LEU A 137 -17.20 12.42 -6.65
CA LEU A 137 -16.00 11.74 -7.11
C LEU A 137 -14.74 12.56 -6.84
N TRP A 138 -14.79 13.87 -7.06
CA TRP A 138 -13.71 14.77 -6.71
C TRP A 138 -13.41 14.81 -5.21
N GLN A 139 -14.44 14.80 -4.37
CA GLN A 139 -14.29 14.70 -2.91
C GLN A 139 -13.64 13.38 -2.50
N HIS A 140 -14.07 12.26 -3.09
CA HIS A 140 -13.46 10.95 -2.87
C HIS A 140 -11.98 10.95 -3.29
N ALA A 141 -11.68 11.42 -4.51
CA ALA A 141 -10.32 11.48 -5.03
C ALA A 141 -9.40 12.32 -4.13
N THR A 142 -9.88 13.49 -3.69
CA THR A 142 -9.16 14.37 -2.77
C THR A 142 -8.91 13.71 -1.43
N SER A 143 -9.92 13.04 -0.86
CA SER A 143 -9.80 12.33 0.42
C SER A 143 -8.80 11.17 0.33
N THR A 144 -8.87 10.36 -0.73
CA THR A 144 -7.97 9.23 -0.94
C THR A 144 -6.52 9.71 -1.12
N ALA A 145 -6.28 10.76 -1.92
CA ALA A 145 -4.95 11.34 -2.10
C ALA A 145 -4.38 11.89 -0.78
N PHE A 146 -5.21 12.60 0.01
CA PHE A 146 -4.82 13.12 1.31
C PHE A 146 -4.44 12.01 2.29
N GLN A 147 -5.26 10.95 2.37
CA GLN A 147 -5.00 9.82 3.26
C GLN A 147 -3.76 9.02 2.86
N LEU A 148 -3.54 8.83 1.54
CA LEU A 148 -2.33 8.21 1.04
C LEU A 148 -1.10 9.04 1.44
N LYS A 149 -1.15 10.37 1.27
CA LYS A 149 -0.08 11.27 1.72
C LYS A 149 0.16 11.14 3.22
N GLN A 150 -0.90 11.12 4.03
CA GLN A 150 -0.76 10.95 5.48
C GLN A 150 -0.11 9.62 5.85
N LYS A 151 -0.47 8.53 5.17
CA LYS A 151 0.14 7.22 5.40
C LYS A 151 1.59 7.16 4.96
N LEU A 152 1.96 7.76 3.83
CA LEU A 152 3.36 7.86 3.41
C LEU A 152 4.23 8.50 4.49
N VAL A 153 3.75 9.59 5.11
CA VAL A 153 4.49 10.30 6.16
C VAL A 153 4.44 9.55 7.49
N ASN A 154 3.24 9.23 7.98
CA ASN A 154 3.06 8.75 9.36
C ASN A 154 3.41 7.27 9.53
N LEU A 155 3.17 6.45 8.50
CA LEU A 155 3.41 5.01 8.53
C LEU A 155 4.66 4.63 7.72
N GLY A 156 4.79 5.19 6.51
CA GLY A 156 5.92 4.92 5.63
C GLY A 156 7.21 5.64 6.01
N GLY A 157 7.15 6.61 6.94
CA GLY A 157 8.32 7.38 7.37
C GLY A 157 8.90 8.29 6.29
N CYS A 158 8.10 8.69 5.29
CA CYS A 158 8.54 9.56 4.21
C CYS A 158 8.92 10.95 4.76
N SER A 159 10.21 11.28 4.69
CA SER A 159 10.77 12.60 5.05
C SER A 159 10.68 13.62 3.91
N GLU A 160 10.46 13.18 2.68
CA GLU A 160 10.39 14.05 1.51
C GLU A 160 9.15 14.94 1.53
N ARG A 161 9.25 16.12 0.93
CA ARG A 161 8.12 17.02 0.72
C ARG A 161 7.20 16.48 -0.38
N VAL A 162 6.36 15.51 -0.02
CA VAL A 162 5.41 14.90 -0.94
C VAL A 162 4.04 15.56 -0.87
N CYS A 163 3.50 15.89 -2.05
CA CYS A 163 2.07 16.06 -2.29
C CYS A 163 1.57 14.96 -3.22
N ILE A 164 0.26 14.71 -3.21
CA ILE A 164 -0.40 13.79 -4.15
C ILE A 164 -1.54 14.55 -4.81
N ILE A 165 -1.42 14.77 -6.11
CA ILE A 165 -2.39 15.55 -6.88
C ILE A 165 -3.47 14.60 -7.41
N PRO A 166 -4.73 14.69 -6.94
CA PRO A 166 -5.81 13.88 -7.48
C PRO A 166 -6.20 14.37 -8.88
N GLN A 167 -6.45 13.44 -9.80
CA GLN A 167 -6.86 13.71 -11.18
C GLN A 167 -8.00 12.76 -11.57
N LEU A 168 -9.13 13.30 -12.03
CA LEU A 168 -10.17 12.47 -12.64
C LEU A 168 -9.89 12.28 -14.13
N VAL A 169 -10.10 11.06 -14.62
CA VAL A 169 -9.87 10.69 -16.02
C VAL A 169 -11.11 10.00 -16.54
N ASP A 170 -11.63 10.48 -17.66
CA ASP A 170 -12.69 9.79 -18.38
C ASP A 170 -12.11 8.49 -18.98
N CYS A 171 -12.62 7.35 -18.52
CA CYS A 171 -12.17 6.04 -18.95
C CYS A 171 -12.49 5.73 -20.42
N GLN A 172 -13.49 6.39 -21.01
CA GLN A 172 -13.86 6.22 -22.42
C GLN A 172 -12.98 7.05 -23.34
N THR A 173 -12.69 8.30 -22.99
CA THR A 173 -11.93 9.22 -23.87
C THR A 173 -10.45 9.31 -23.51
N GLY A 174 -10.07 8.94 -22.30
CA GLY A 174 -8.71 9.12 -21.75
C GLY A 174 -8.38 10.58 -21.41
N ALA A 175 -9.36 11.48 -21.46
CA ALA A 175 -9.18 12.89 -21.18
C ALA A 175 -9.26 13.18 -19.67
N LEU A 176 -8.52 14.18 -19.21
CA LEU A 176 -8.67 14.71 -17.86
C LEU A 176 -10.03 15.39 -17.73
N ILE A 177 -10.77 15.03 -16.70
CA ILE A 177 -12.00 15.72 -16.33
C ILE A 177 -11.59 16.87 -15.42
N PRO A 178 -11.90 18.14 -15.74
CA PRO A 178 -11.54 19.27 -14.89
C PRO A 178 -12.36 19.28 -13.60
N ARG A 179 -11.80 19.88 -12.56
CA ARG A 179 -12.54 20.18 -11.33
C ARG A 179 -13.35 21.45 -11.55
N GLU A 180 -14.65 21.39 -11.35
CA GLU A 180 -15.52 22.58 -11.33
C GLU A 180 -15.18 23.41 -10.07
N LEU A 181 -14.15 24.24 -10.16
CA LEU A 181 -13.78 25.19 -9.13
C LEU A 181 -14.56 26.49 -9.38
N ASN A 182 -15.49 26.83 -8.49
CA ASN A 182 -16.18 28.13 -8.51
C ASN A 182 -15.31 29.29 -8.00
N THR A 183 -14.00 29.14 -7.85
CA THR A 183 -13.07 30.23 -7.47
C THR A 183 -11.66 29.98 -7.98
N SER A 184 -11.01 31.08 -8.31
CA SER A 184 -9.89 31.29 -9.23
C SER A 184 -8.49 30.87 -8.73
N GLU A 185 -8.35 29.76 -8.02
CA GLU A 185 -7.03 29.31 -7.56
C GLU A 185 -6.87 27.80 -7.76
N GLU A 186 -6.32 27.40 -8.90
CA GLU A 186 -5.57 26.15 -8.96
C GLU A 186 -4.50 26.22 -7.88
N ILE A 187 -4.58 25.32 -6.89
CA ILE A 187 -3.59 25.27 -5.81
C ILE A 187 -2.25 24.91 -6.44
N SER A 188 -1.41 25.93 -6.66
CA SER A 188 -0.06 25.76 -7.15
C SER A 188 0.83 25.32 -6.00
N TYR A 189 1.40 24.13 -6.11
CA TYR A 189 2.40 23.66 -5.16
C TYR A 189 3.76 24.27 -5.50
N PRO A 190 4.56 24.71 -4.51
CA PRO A 190 5.92 25.16 -4.76
C PRO A 190 6.77 24.06 -5.42
N ASP A 191 7.72 24.45 -6.27
CA ASP A 191 8.59 23.52 -7.01
C ASP A 191 9.36 22.53 -6.12
N CYS A 192 9.57 22.85 -4.84
CA CYS A 192 10.19 21.97 -3.85
C CYS A 192 9.34 20.74 -3.46
N TYR A 193 8.13 20.59 -4.00
CA TYR A 193 7.30 19.39 -3.87
C TYR A 193 7.47 18.41 -5.05
N SER A 194 8.13 18.83 -6.13
CA SER A 194 8.50 17.95 -7.23
C SER A 194 9.70 17.11 -6.84
N LEU A 195 9.75 15.86 -7.34
CA LEU A 195 10.85 14.93 -7.06
C LEU A 195 11.98 15.17 -8.07
N HIS A 196 13.06 15.82 -7.67
CA HIS A 196 14.14 16.26 -8.57
C HIS A 196 15.22 15.19 -8.77
N SER A 197 15.35 14.26 -7.82
CA SER A 197 16.34 13.19 -7.88
C SER A 197 15.72 11.79 -7.89
N MET A 198 16.48 10.82 -8.42
CA MET A 198 16.11 9.40 -8.33
C MET A 198 16.05 8.93 -6.88
N ASP A 199 16.93 9.44 -6.01
CA ASP A 199 16.96 9.10 -4.59
C ASP A 199 15.70 9.54 -3.86
N GLU A 200 15.21 10.76 -4.14
CA GLU A 200 13.91 11.26 -3.64
C GLU A 200 12.76 10.34 -4.09
N MET A 201 12.74 9.94 -5.37
CA MET A 201 11.72 9.02 -5.88
C MET A 201 11.77 7.66 -5.20
N GLU A 202 12.95 7.06 -5.09
CA GLU A 202 13.13 5.77 -4.42
C GLU A 202 12.76 5.85 -2.93
N SER A 203 13.07 6.96 -2.26
CA SER A 203 12.65 7.23 -0.87
C SER A 203 11.12 7.19 -0.73
N VAL A 204 10.40 7.89 -1.61
CA VAL A 204 8.93 7.87 -1.65
C VAL A 204 8.39 6.46 -1.96
N LEU A 205 9.00 5.75 -2.89
CA LEU A 205 8.61 4.38 -3.24
C LEU A 205 8.87 3.38 -2.11
N ARG A 206 9.95 3.53 -1.35
CA ARG A 206 10.23 2.71 -0.15
C ARG A 206 9.18 2.96 0.94
N ALA A 207 8.84 4.22 1.19
CA ALA A 207 7.75 4.57 2.11
C ALA A 207 6.40 3.98 1.64
N LEU A 208 6.15 3.99 0.32
CA LEU A 208 4.97 3.38 -0.28
C LEU A 208 4.93 1.86 -0.08
N VAL A 209 6.06 1.16 -0.25
CA VAL A 209 6.17 -0.28 0.03
C VAL A 209 5.79 -0.58 1.47
N ILE A 210 6.29 0.20 2.43
CA ILE A 210 5.88 0.06 3.83
C ILE A 210 4.37 0.24 3.97
N VAL A 211 3.80 1.30 3.40
CA VAL A 211 2.34 1.55 3.49
C VAL A 211 1.51 0.40 2.93
N LEU A 212 1.93 -0.20 1.82
CA LEU A 212 1.19 -1.25 1.13
C LEU A 212 1.36 -2.64 1.74
N LEU A 213 2.54 -2.94 2.28
CA LEU A 213 2.88 -4.27 2.81
C LEU A 213 2.69 -4.35 4.33
N ASN A 214 2.51 -3.22 5.02
CA ASN A 214 2.35 -3.23 6.47
C ASN A 214 1.05 -3.92 6.90
N PHE A 215 1.17 -4.78 7.91
CA PHE A 215 0.05 -5.36 8.63
C PHE A 215 0.24 -5.26 10.14
N SER A 216 -0.86 -5.22 10.87
CA SER A 216 -0.87 -5.13 12.34
C SER A 216 -0.53 -6.49 12.97
N SER A 217 0.51 -6.54 13.81
CA SER A 217 0.82 -7.70 14.66
C SER A 217 0.28 -7.51 16.08
N VAL A 218 -0.12 -8.60 16.74
CA VAL A 218 -0.61 -8.61 18.13
C VAL A 218 0.43 -8.12 19.12
N LEU A 219 1.71 -8.44 18.88
CA LEU A 219 2.82 -8.07 19.75
C LEU A 219 3.01 -6.55 19.84
N SER A 220 2.49 -5.81 18.86
CA SER A 220 2.51 -4.35 18.82
C SER A 220 1.63 -3.71 19.90
N ASP A 221 0.56 -4.38 20.32
CA ASP A 221 -0.40 -3.83 21.29
C ASP A 221 0.04 -4.06 22.74
N GLU A 222 0.90 -5.05 22.98
CA GLU A 222 1.29 -5.48 24.33
C GLU A 222 2.53 -4.77 24.87
N LEU A 223 3.39 -4.24 23.97
CA LEU A 223 4.69 -3.66 24.34
C LEU A 223 4.74 -2.11 24.26
N GLY A 224 3.65 -1.46 23.86
CA GLY A 224 3.61 0.00 23.70
C GLY A 224 4.50 0.55 22.58
N CYS A 225 4.97 -0.32 21.67
CA CYS A 225 5.75 0.01 20.48
C CYS A 225 5.12 -0.61 19.22
N GLU A 226 5.24 0.07 18.07
CA GLU A 226 4.77 -0.48 16.80
C GLU A 226 5.88 -1.28 16.11
N PHE A 227 5.68 -2.60 15.98
CA PHE A 227 6.50 -3.44 15.13
C PHE A 227 5.97 -3.34 13.70
N LEU A 228 6.78 -2.83 12.78
CA LEU A 228 6.44 -2.91 11.36
C LEU A 228 6.58 -4.36 10.91
N ASN A 229 5.44 -4.95 10.54
CA ASN A 229 5.42 -6.26 9.93
C ASN A 229 5.04 -6.09 8.47
N LEU A 230 5.96 -6.43 7.58
CA LEU A 230 5.74 -6.36 6.15
C LEU A 230 5.36 -7.75 5.62
N LEU A 231 4.35 -7.80 4.77
CA LEU A 231 4.06 -8.98 3.97
C LEU A 231 5.28 -9.35 3.14
N THR A 232 5.46 -10.64 2.89
CA THR A 232 6.40 -11.08 1.85
C THR A 232 5.85 -10.71 0.49
N GLU A 233 6.71 -10.66 -0.53
CA GLU A 233 6.28 -10.42 -1.91
C GLU A 233 5.25 -11.45 -2.38
N GLU A 234 5.47 -12.74 -2.11
CA GLU A 234 4.52 -13.81 -2.46
C GLU A 234 3.15 -13.57 -1.82
N GLN A 235 3.12 -13.09 -0.57
CA GLN A 235 1.90 -12.75 0.14
C GLN A 235 1.22 -11.52 -0.47
N PHE A 236 1.98 -10.49 -0.83
CA PHE A 236 1.46 -9.29 -1.47
C PHE A 236 0.87 -9.60 -2.86
N ASP A 237 1.60 -10.33 -3.69
CA ASP A 237 1.15 -10.77 -5.02
C ASP A 237 -0.12 -11.62 -4.93
N PHE A 238 -0.20 -12.49 -3.93
CA PHE A 238 -1.39 -13.27 -3.64
C PHE A 238 -2.61 -12.37 -3.40
N LEU A 239 -2.50 -11.36 -2.51
CA LEU A 239 -3.60 -10.42 -2.24
C LEU A 239 -4.00 -9.58 -3.46
N GLN A 240 -3.04 -9.27 -4.35
CA GLN A 240 -3.33 -8.52 -5.57
C GLN A 240 -4.06 -9.36 -6.62
N LYS A 241 -3.74 -10.66 -6.71
CA LYS A 241 -4.30 -11.58 -7.70
C LYS A 241 -5.74 -12.01 -7.39
N TYR A 242 -6.06 -12.21 -6.12
CA TYR A 242 -7.30 -12.86 -5.69
C TYR A 242 -8.35 -11.88 -5.16
N LYS A 243 -8.75 -10.91 -6.00
CA LYS A 243 -9.69 -9.84 -5.60
C LYS A 243 -11.17 -10.16 -5.84
N ASP A 244 -11.48 -11.01 -6.82
CA ASP A 244 -12.84 -11.28 -7.30
C ASP A 244 -13.14 -12.79 -7.29
N ILE A 245 -12.84 -13.45 -6.18
CA ILE A 245 -13.07 -14.89 -6.03
C ILE A 245 -14.18 -15.17 -5.03
N LYS A 246 -15.07 -16.08 -5.41
CA LYS A 246 -16.19 -16.51 -4.57
C LYS A 246 -15.72 -17.34 -3.37
N GLU A 247 -14.74 -18.20 -3.60
CA GLU A 247 -14.22 -19.16 -2.62
C GLU A 247 -12.68 -19.16 -2.72
N LEU A 248 -12.01 -19.09 -1.58
CA LEU A 248 -10.55 -19.07 -1.47
C LEU A 248 -10.10 -20.06 -0.40
N PHE A 249 -9.16 -20.93 -0.76
CA PHE A 249 -8.53 -21.85 0.19
C PHE A 249 -7.04 -21.52 0.26
N ILE A 250 -6.56 -21.19 1.47
CA ILE A 250 -5.15 -20.87 1.73
C ILE A 250 -4.50 -22.04 2.46
N HIS A 251 -3.67 -22.79 1.75
CA HIS A 251 -2.88 -23.89 2.31
C HIS A 251 -1.44 -23.45 2.52
N GLY A 252 -0.78 -24.01 3.53
CA GLY A 252 0.61 -23.66 3.84
C GLY A 252 1.09 -24.29 5.15
N LEU A 253 2.40 -24.43 5.28
CA LEU A 253 3.05 -25.00 6.45
C LEU A 253 2.77 -24.15 7.72
N PRO A 254 2.90 -24.73 8.93
CA PRO A 254 2.87 -23.95 10.17
C PRO A 254 3.85 -22.76 10.10
N GLY A 255 3.45 -21.59 10.59
CA GLY A 255 4.29 -20.39 10.56
C GLY A 255 4.32 -19.59 9.25
N SER A 256 3.71 -20.07 8.15
CA SER A 256 3.77 -19.39 6.84
C SER A 256 2.92 -18.11 6.70
N GLY A 257 2.37 -17.57 7.79
CA GLY A 257 1.55 -16.35 7.75
C GLY A 257 0.13 -16.49 7.18
N LYS A 258 -0.42 -17.72 7.09
CA LYS A 258 -1.79 -17.95 6.55
C LYS A 258 -2.86 -17.08 7.22
N THR A 259 -2.80 -16.95 8.54
CA THR A 259 -3.76 -16.15 9.31
C THR A 259 -3.64 -14.67 8.97
N VAL A 260 -2.43 -14.16 8.77
CA VAL A 260 -2.18 -12.78 8.33
C VAL A 260 -2.80 -12.57 6.96
N LEU A 261 -2.49 -13.44 5.99
CA LEU A 261 -3.10 -13.39 4.65
C LEU A 261 -4.63 -13.42 4.69
N ALA A 262 -5.22 -14.33 5.46
CA ALA A 262 -6.67 -14.42 5.59
C ALA A 262 -7.27 -13.14 6.18
N THR A 263 -6.61 -12.55 7.19
CA THR A 263 -7.03 -11.29 7.82
C THR A 263 -6.98 -10.12 6.83
N GLU A 264 -5.88 -9.98 6.10
CA GLU A 264 -5.72 -8.93 5.09
C GLU A 264 -6.72 -9.10 3.94
N GLN A 265 -6.98 -10.33 3.51
CA GLN A 265 -8.00 -10.58 2.49
C GLN A 265 -9.41 -10.18 2.96
N VAL A 266 -9.78 -10.51 4.21
CA VAL A 266 -11.08 -10.10 4.78
C VAL A 266 -11.20 -8.57 4.85
N LYS A 267 -10.15 -7.86 5.27
CA LYS A 267 -10.12 -6.38 5.27
C LYS A 267 -10.34 -5.82 3.87
N ARG A 268 -9.65 -6.37 2.87
CA ARG A 268 -9.77 -5.94 1.47
C ARG A 268 -11.18 -6.18 0.93
N ILE A 269 -11.77 -7.35 1.20
CA ILE A 269 -13.17 -7.67 0.81
C ILE A 269 -14.13 -6.66 1.45
N ARG A 270 -14.02 -6.44 2.78
CA ARG A 270 -14.84 -5.48 3.52
C ARG A 270 -14.79 -4.09 2.88
N ASN A 271 -13.59 -3.61 2.58
CA ASN A 271 -13.37 -2.29 2.02
C ASN A 271 -13.78 -2.20 0.53
N THR A 272 -13.70 -3.31 -0.21
CA THR A 272 -14.12 -3.36 -1.63
C THR A 272 -15.64 -3.28 -1.77
N TYR A 273 -16.37 -3.96 -0.89
CA TYR A 273 -17.84 -4.04 -0.95
C TYR A 273 -18.55 -3.13 0.06
N GLY A 274 -17.80 -2.40 0.89
CA GLY A 274 -18.38 -1.57 1.96
C GLY A 274 -19.15 -2.39 3.00
N CYS A 275 -18.74 -3.63 3.26
CA CYS A 275 -19.44 -4.49 4.21
C CYS A 275 -19.30 -3.96 5.64
N SER A 276 -20.41 -3.96 6.38
CA SER A 276 -20.36 -3.78 7.83
C SER A 276 -19.83 -5.04 8.53
N LYS A 277 -19.36 -4.88 9.77
CA LYS A 277 -18.72 -5.96 10.54
C LYS A 277 -19.69 -7.10 10.85
N GLU A 278 -20.97 -6.77 10.97
CA GLU A 278 -22.07 -7.70 11.26
C GLU A 278 -22.33 -8.66 10.10
N ASN A 279 -21.88 -8.32 8.88
CA ASN A 279 -22.02 -9.14 7.69
C ASN A 279 -20.85 -10.13 7.48
N ILE A 280 -19.89 -10.19 8.42
CA ILE A 280 -18.70 -11.04 8.32
C ILE A 280 -18.76 -12.11 9.42
N LEU A 281 -18.90 -13.37 9.02
CA LEU A 281 -18.84 -14.52 9.92
C LEU A 281 -17.41 -15.07 9.98
N TYR A 282 -16.84 -15.08 11.18
CA TYR A 282 -15.53 -15.71 11.44
C TYR A 282 -15.70 -16.93 12.34
N ILE A 283 -15.23 -18.09 11.87
CA ILE A 283 -15.24 -19.35 12.61
C ILE A 283 -13.80 -19.76 12.87
N CYS A 284 -13.47 -20.01 14.14
CA CYS A 284 -12.14 -20.41 14.56
C CYS A 284 -12.20 -21.44 15.70
N GLU A 285 -11.10 -22.14 15.88
CA GLU A 285 -10.98 -23.22 16.86
C GLU A 285 -10.98 -22.72 18.31
N ASN A 286 -10.37 -21.55 18.57
CA ASN A 286 -10.13 -21.08 19.93
C ASN A 286 -10.45 -19.59 20.14
N GLN A 287 -10.69 -19.25 21.41
CA GLN A 287 -11.06 -17.92 21.89
C GLN A 287 -9.99 -16.86 21.61
N PRO A 288 -8.67 -17.10 21.81
CA PRO A 288 -7.63 -16.12 21.49
C PRO A 288 -7.62 -15.72 20.01
N LEU A 289 -7.72 -16.68 19.10
CA LEU A 289 -7.76 -16.42 17.67
C LEU A 289 -9.02 -15.63 17.28
N ARG A 290 -10.16 -15.92 17.91
CA ARG A 290 -11.38 -15.11 17.76
C ARG A 290 -11.14 -13.65 18.15
N ASN A 291 -10.53 -13.43 19.31
CA ASN A 291 -10.26 -12.10 19.82
C ASN A 291 -9.26 -11.34 18.95
N PHE A 292 -8.22 -12.02 18.46
CA PHE A 292 -7.27 -11.46 17.50
C PHE A 292 -7.98 -10.96 16.24
N MET A 293 -8.78 -11.84 15.63
CA MET A 293 -9.49 -11.52 14.38
C MET A 293 -10.53 -10.44 14.59
N TRP A 294 -11.18 -10.41 15.75
CA TRP A 294 -12.06 -9.32 16.13
C TRP A 294 -11.31 -7.99 16.18
N ARG A 295 -10.17 -7.90 16.89
CA ARG A 295 -9.38 -6.65 16.94
C ARG A 295 -8.91 -6.21 15.56
N SER A 296 -8.33 -7.13 14.79
CA SER A 296 -7.78 -6.86 13.46
C SER A 296 -8.84 -6.53 12.40
N ALA A 297 -10.08 -7.00 12.55
CA ALA A 297 -11.20 -6.67 11.67
C ALA A 297 -12.00 -5.44 12.15
N VAL A 298 -11.79 -5.00 13.41
CA VAL A 298 -12.58 -3.94 14.07
C VAL A 298 -11.81 -2.63 14.20
N GLN A 299 -10.47 -2.65 14.33
CA GLN A 299 -9.66 -1.44 14.37
C GLN A 299 -9.29 -0.95 12.96
N PHE A 300 -9.13 0.37 12.86
CA PHE A 300 -9.10 1.26 11.70
C PHE A 300 -10.50 1.64 11.19
#